data_AF-A0A1F7P1Z0-F1
#
_entry.id   AF-A0A1F7P1Z0-F1
#
_cell.length_a   1.000
_cell.length_b   1.000
_cell.length_c   1.000
_cell.angle_alpha   90.00
_cell.angle_beta   90.00
_cell.angle_gamma   90.00
#
_symmetry.space_group_name_H-M   'P 1'
#
loop_
_entity.id
_entity.type
_entity.pdbx_description
1 polymer ?
#
loop_
_entity_poly.entity_id
_entity_poly.type
_entity_poly.pdbx_seq_one_letter_code
_entity_poly.pdbx_strand_id
1 'polypeptide(L)'
;PNEKGAVRAVDAGVDAIHTVVSASESHNLANVNMTITESIAKLRAVQQVAERAKVHVGWGISTAFGCPFEGDVPVARLESVVARFVDMGARAIGLGDTTGMANPRQVGEVLGHLMSRFPGVEWTLHTHDTRAMAIPNILAAMECGVTHFDSSIGGLGGCPFAPGASGNVCSEDLVHCLHAMGVETGIDLGRLVAVSRRVQEIVGRTLPGQIVKAGQVTRRYPLPDGVAARLPARA
;
A
#
# COMPACT_ATOMS: atom_id res chain seq x y z
N PRO A 1 3.74 -4.36 16.93
CA PRO A 1 2.36 -4.15 17.46
C PRO A 1 2.27 -3.86 18.97
N ASN A 2 3.32 -4.06 19.77
CA ASN A 2 3.32 -3.77 21.21
C ASN A 2 4.73 -3.40 21.68
N GLU A 3 4.85 -2.95 22.93
CA GLU A 3 6.12 -2.53 23.56
C GLU A 3 7.20 -3.60 23.49
N LYS A 4 6.89 -4.86 23.83
CA LYS A 4 7.85 -5.97 23.75
C LYS A 4 8.37 -6.18 22.33
N GLY A 5 7.50 -6.04 21.34
CA GLY A 5 7.89 -6.08 19.93
C GLY A 5 8.74 -4.88 19.51
N ALA A 6 8.48 -3.70 20.06
CA ALA A 6 9.28 -2.51 19.82
C ALA A 6 10.70 -2.66 20.38
N VAL A 7 10.86 -3.13 21.62
CA VAL A 7 12.17 -3.41 22.22
C VAL A 7 12.96 -4.38 21.35
N ARG A 8 12.34 -5.50 20.95
CA ARG A 8 12.99 -6.48 20.05
C ARG A 8 13.41 -5.89 18.71
N ALA A 9 12.62 -4.97 18.15
CA ALA A 9 12.94 -4.32 16.89
C ALA A 9 14.12 -3.36 17.05
N VAL A 10 14.14 -2.57 18.14
CA VAL A 10 15.27 -1.70 18.49
C VAL A 10 16.55 -2.52 18.70
N ASP A 11 16.48 -3.61 19.46
CA ASP A 11 17.63 -4.48 19.72
C ASP A 11 18.17 -5.12 18.43
N ALA A 12 17.31 -5.30 17.42
CA ALA A 12 17.70 -5.78 16.10
C ALA A 12 18.28 -4.68 15.18
N GLY A 13 18.29 -3.42 15.61
CA GLY A 13 18.87 -2.30 14.88
C GLY A 13 18.04 -1.83 13.68
N VAL A 14 16.70 -1.91 13.74
CA VAL A 14 15.85 -1.40 12.66
C VAL A 14 15.92 0.13 12.55
N ASP A 15 15.82 0.66 11.34
CA ASP A 15 15.75 2.10 11.09
C ASP A 15 14.39 2.70 11.49
N ALA A 16 13.33 1.89 11.40
CA ALA A 16 11.97 2.30 11.68
C ALA A 16 11.10 1.14 12.21
N ILE A 17 10.10 1.49 13.02
CA ILE A 17 9.05 0.60 13.50
C ILE A 17 7.72 1.03 12.88
N HIS A 18 7.07 0.15 12.14
CA HIS A 18 5.74 0.41 11.62
C HIS A 18 4.66 -0.15 12.55
N THR A 19 3.66 0.67 12.85
CA THR A 19 2.51 0.31 13.69
C THR A 19 1.21 0.47 12.92
N VAL A 20 0.16 -0.22 13.35
CA VAL A 20 -1.13 -0.17 12.66
C VAL A 20 -2.29 -0.21 13.64
N VAL A 21 -3.32 0.60 13.38
CA VAL A 21 -4.64 0.55 14.01
C VAL A 21 -5.69 0.48 12.91
N SER A 22 -6.85 -0.13 13.16
CA SER A 22 -7.95 -0.12 12.18
C SER A 22 -8.86 1.08 12.42
N ALA A 23 -9.42 1.66 11.37
CA ALA A 23 -10.45 2.68 11.49
C ALA A 23 -11.84 2.11 11.83
N SER A 24 -12.03 0.78 11.84
CA SER A 24 -13.25 0.10 12.31
C SER A 24 -13.02 -0.57 13.67
N GLU A 25 -13.95 -0.43 14.61
CA GLU A 25 -13.89 -1.09 15.91
C GLU A 25 -14.01 -2.61 15.78
N SER A 26 -14.94 -3.08 14.94
CA SER A 26 -15.15 -4.51 14.69
C SER A 26 -13.90 -5.16 14.10
N HIS A 27 -13.27 -4.50 13.12
CA HIS A 27 -12.02 -5.00 12.54
C HIS A 27 -10.87 -4.94 13.55
N ASN A 28 -10.75 -3.87 14.34
CA ASN A 28 -9.67 -3.75 15.30
C ASN A 28 -9.77 -4.82 16.41
N LEU A 29 -10.97 -5.06 16.92
CA LEU A 29 -11.25 -6.14 17.86
C LEU A 29 -10.96 -7.52 17.24
N ALA A 30 -11.41 -7.78 16.02
CA ALA A 30 -11.14 -9.05 15.35
C ALA A 30 -9.64 -9.29 15.09
N ASN A 31 -8.89 -8.23 14.78
CA ASN A 31 -7.49 -8.33 14.38
C ASN A 31 -6.52 -8.38 15.57
N VAL A 32 -6.76 -7.57 16.62
CA VAL A 32 -5.82 -7.42 17.75
C VAL A 32 -6.48 -7.55 19.14
N ASN A 33 -7.75 -7.93 19.19
CA ASN A 33 -8.54 -8.12 20.41
C ASN A 33 -8.50 -6.90 21.35
N MET A 34 -8.59 -5.70 20.77
CA MET A 34 -8.62 -4.43 21.47
C MET A 34 -9.50 -3.45 20.70
N THR A 35 -10.18 -2.56 21.40
CA THR A 35 -10.79 -1.38 20.80
C THR A 35 -9.72 -0.47 20.18
N ILE A 36 -10.15 0.47 19.34
CA ILE A 36 -9.26 1.49 18.76
C ILE A 36 -8.58 2.28 19.88
N THR A 37 -9.35 2.68 20.90
CA THR A 37 -8.84 3.47 22.04
C THR A 37 -7.76 2.72 22.81
N GLU A 38 -7.99 1.44 23.13
CA GLU A 38 -6.99 0.61 23.83
C GLU A 38 -5.74 0.38 22.98
N SER A 39 -5.90 0.23 21.67
CA SER A 39 -4.77 0.06 20.74
C SER A 39 -3.90 1.31 20.69
N ILE A 40 -4.51 2.49 20.54
CA ILE A 40 -3.80 3.78 20.58
C ILE A 40 -3.06 3.95 21.92
N ALA A 41 -3.69 3.59 23.04
CA ALA A 41 -3.04 3.64 24.35
C ALA A 41 -1.79 2.76 24.41
N LYS A 42 -1.82 1.55 23.83
CA LYS A 42 -0.63 0.69 23.73
C LYS A 42 0.43 1.21 22.78
N LEU A 43 0.05 1.85 21.68
CA LEU A 43 1.02 2.42 20.74
C LEU A 43 1.82 3.58 21.35
N ARG A 44 1.27 4.28 22.36
CA ARG A 44 2.04 5.25 23.13
C ARG A 44 3.29 4.63 23.79
N ALA A 45 3.20 3.40 24.30
CA ALA A 45 4.35 2.71 24.87
C ALA A 45 5.38 2.33 23.79
N VAL A 46 4.92 1.96 22.59
CA VAL A 46 5.79 1.71 21.43
C VAL A 46 6.54 2.98 21.03
N GLN A 47 5.83 4.11 20.93
CA GLN A 47 6.42 5.40 20.61
C GLN A 47 7.51 5.78 21.62
N GLN A 48 7.25 5.60 22.92
CA GLN A 48 8.24 5.90 23.96
C GLN A 48 9.52 5.04 23.86
N VAL A 49 9.39 3.77 23.49
CA VAL A 49 10.57 2.90 23.25
C VAL A 49 11.36 3.41 22.05
N ALA A 50 10.68 3.71 20.95
CA ALA A 50 11.29 4.18 19.72
C ALA A 50 11.99 5.54 19.91
N GLU A 51 11.36 6.49 20.62
CA GLU A 51 11.93 7.79 20.95
C GLU A 51 13.22 7.68 21.75
N ARG A 52 13.24 6.85 22.81
CA ARG A 52 14.45 6.61 23.61
C ARG A 52 15.59 6.04 22.77
N ALA A 53 15.26 5.22 21.79
CA ALA A 53 16.21 4.61 20.87
C ALA A 53 16.52 5.47 19.64
N LYS A 54 15.86 6.63 19.46
CA LYS A 54 15.92 7.47 18.25
C LYS A 54 15.56 6.73 16.96
N VAL A 55 14.62 5.79 17.05
CA VAL A 55 14.08 5.03 15.93
C VAL A 55 12.77 5.68 15.46
N HIS A 56 12.56 5.79 14.15
CA HIS A 56 11.34 6.38 13.60
C HIS A 56 10.14 5.45 13.78
N VAL A 57 8.95 6.02 13.97
CA VAL A 57 7.69 5.26 14.00
C VAL A 57 6.82 5.65 12.82
N GLY A 58 6.47 4.65 12.01
CA GLY A 58 5.46 4.76 10.95
C GLY A 58 4.08 4.40 11.48
N TRP A 59 3.07 5.14 11.02
CA TRP A 59 1.69 5.06 11.54
C TRP A 59 0.72 4.65 10.44
N GLY A 60 0.32 3.38 10.43
CA GLY A 60 -0.67 2.86 9.49
C GLY A 60 -2.08 2.85 10.04
N ILE A 61 -3.06 3.10 9.17
CA ILE A 61 -4.48 2.95 9.46
C ILE A 61 -5.08 1.92 8.50
N SER A 62 -5.48 0.76 9.00
CA SER A 62 -6.25 -0.24 8.24
C SER A 62 -7.71 0.17 8.11
N THR A 63 -8.42 -0.45 7.17
CA THR A 63 -9.86 -0.23 6.90
C THR A 63 -10.20 1.25 6.72
N ALA A 64 -9.30 2.03 6.11
CA ALA A 64 -9.48 3.48 5.97
C ALA A 64 -10.60 3.83 4.97
N PHE A 65 -10.87 2.92 4.03
CA PHE A 65 -11.82 3.12 2.93
C PHE A 65 -13.03 2.18 3.00
N GLY A 66 -13.14 1.39 4.07
CA GLY A 66 -14.17 0.38 4.22
C GLY A 66 -13.72 -0.75 5.13
N CYS A 67 -14.68 -1.45 5.72
CA CYS A 67 -14.47 -2.56 6.61
C CYS A 67 -15.26 -3.78 6.13
N PRO A 68 -14.67 -4.98 6.12
CA PRO A 68 -15.40 -6.20 5.76
C PRO A 68 -16.52 -6.57 6.73
N PHE A 69 -16.55 -5.99 7.93
CA PHE A 69 -17.57 -6.26 8.96
C PHE A 69 -18.61 -5.14 9.07
N GLU A 70 -18.20 -3.88 8.99
CA GLU A 70 -19.08 -2.72 9.18
C GLU A 70 -19.56 -2.10 7.87
N GLY A 71 -18.97 -2.48 6.73
CA GLY A 71 -19.20 -1.81 5.46
C GLY A 71 -18.51 -0.45 5.45
N ASP A 72 -19.28 0.63 5.39
CA ASP A 72 -18.75 1.98 5.31
C ASP A 72 -18.10 2.42 6.63
N VAL A 73 -16.90 2.97 6.53
CA VAL A 73 -16.19 3.58 7.67
C VAL A 73 -16.35 5.09 7.58
N PRO A 74 -17.00 5.76 8.55
CA PRO A 74 -17.20 7.20 8.51
C PRO A 74 -15.87 7.96 8.52
N VAL A 75 -15.73 8.96 7.64
CA VAL A 75 -14.52 9.80 7.54
C VAL A 75 -14.18 10.46 8.88
N ALA A 76 -15.19 10.89 9.65
CA ALA A 76 -14.99 11.48 10.98
C ALA A 76 -14.29 10.52 11.97
N ARG A 77 -14.52 9.21 11.85
CA ARG A 77 -13.85 8.21 12.68
C ARG A 77 -12.39 8.04 12.25
N LEU A 78 -12.14 7.99 10.94
CA LEU A 78 -10.79 7.98 10.39
C LEU A 78 -10.00 9.24 10.82
N GLU A 79 -10.61 10.42 10.71
CA GLU A 79 -10.03 11.70 11.17
C GLU A 79 -9.69 11.65 12.65
N SER A 80 -10.56 11.09 13.50
CA SER A 80 -10.29 10.94 14.93
C SER A 80 -9.03 10.10 15.20
N VAL A 81 -8.84 9.00 14.47
CA VAL A 81 -7.61 8.18 14.59
C VAL A 81 -6.38 8.96 14.12
N VAL A 82 -6.47 9.65 12.97
CA VAL A 82 -5.39 10.51 12.46
C VAL A 82 -5.01 11.59 13.46
N ALA A 83 -5.99 12.29 14.04
CA ALA A 83 -5.74 13.33 15.03
C ALA A 83 -4.98 12.78 16.24
N ARG A 84 -5.35 11.59 16.73
CA ARG A 84 -4.65 10.93 17.84
C ARG A 84 -3.22 10.53 17.48
N PHE A 85 -2.96 10.11 16.24
CA PHE A 85 -1.60 9.84 15.76
C PHE A 85 -0.77 11.13 15.70
N VAL A 86 -1.34 12.22 15.18
CA VAL A 86 -0.69 13.54 15.16
C VAL A 86 -0.40 14.05 16.57
N ASP A 87 -1.33 13.88 17.52
CA ASP A 87 -1.14 14.21 18.95
C ASP A 87 0.01 13.41 19.59
N MET A 88 0.33 12.22 19.04
CA MET A 88 1.47 11.40 19.44
C MET A 88 2.77 11.72 18.67
N GLY A 89 2.75 12.75 17.82
CA GLY A 89 3.92 13.20 17.07
C GLY A 89 4.07 12.58 15.67
N ALA A 90 3.07 11.88 15.16
CA ALA A 90 3.10 11.34 13.80
C ALA A 90 3.29 12.45 12.75
N ARG A 91 4.27 12.26 11.87
CA ARG A 91 4.55 13.14 10.71
C ARG A 91 4.34 12.46 9.37
N ALA A 92 4.27 11.13 9.36
CA ALA A 92 3.91 10.32 8.21
C ALA A 92 2.83 9.32 8.62
N ILE A 93 1.74 9.24 7.84
CA ILE A 93 0.59 8.37 8.09
C ILE A 93 0.22 7.60 6.82
N GLY A 94 0.10 6.28 6.95
CA GLY A 94 -0.35 5.38 5.89
C GLY A 94 -1.85 5.09 5.98
N LEU A 95 -2.57 5.21 4.86
CA LEU A 95 -3.97 4.84 4.73
C LEU A 95 -4.10 3.51 3.96
N GLY A 96 -4.67 2.50 4.62
CA GLY A 96 -4.80 1.16 4.09
C GLY A 96 -6.20 0.84 3.58
N ASP A 97 -6.30 0.50 2.29
CA ASP A 97 -7.43 -0.22 1.71
C ASP A 97 -7.24 -1.73 1.93
N THR A 98 -7.42 -2.16 3.18
CA THR A 98 -7.08 -3.50 3.69
C THR A 98 -7.74 -4.65 2.92
N THR A 99 -8.92 -4.42 2.35
CA THR A 99 -9.73 -5.44 1.69
C THR A 99 -10.04 -5.10 0.23
N GLY A 100 -9.41 -4.06 -0.33
CA GLY A 100 -9.63 -3.64 -1.72
C GLY A 100 -11.06 -3.19 -1.96
N MET A 101 -11.59 -2.34 -1.08
CA MET A 101 -12.95 -1.77 -1.12
C MET A 101 -12.98 -0.33 -1.65
N ALA A 102 -11.82 0.34 -1.70
CA ALA A 102 -11.75 1.73 -2.11
C ALA A 102 -12.03 1.90 -3.60
N ASN A 103 -12.49 3.09 -3.97
CA ASN A 103 -12.62 3.54 -5.36
C ASN A 103 -12.02 4.95 -5.53
N PRO A 104 -11.66 5.36 -6.76
CA PRO A 104 -10.90 6.58 -7.00
C PRO A 104 -11.58 7.85 -6.46
N ARG A 105 -12.92 7.93 -6.58
CA ARG A 105 -13.69 9.07 -6.06
C ARG A 105 -13.59 9.15 -4.54
N GLN A 106 -13.81 8.04 -3.84
CA GLN A 106 -13.71 7.99 -2.38
C GLN A 106 -12.30 8.33 -1.90
N VAL A 107 -11.27 7.84 -2.59
CA VAL A 107 -9.87 8.16 -2.27
C VAL A 107 -9.62 9.66 -2.36
N GLY A 108 -10.07 10.30 -3.44
CA GLY A 108 -9.95 11.76 -3.61
C GLY A 108 -10.71 12.55 -2.54
N GLU A 109 -11.94 12.15 -2.21
CA GLU A 109 -12.74 12.81 -1.16
C GLU A 109 -12.09 12.69 0.23
N VAL A 110 -11.61 11.49 0.59
CA VAL A 110 -10.97 11.24 1.89
C VAL A 110 -9.63 11.96 2.01
N LEU A 111 -8.77 11.87 0.99
CA LEU A 111 -7.46 12.53 1.01
C LEU A 111 -7.61 14.05 0.97
N GLY A 112 -8.49 14.59 0.12
CA GLY A 112 -8.77 16.03 0.07
C GLY A 112 -9.20 16.58 1.43
N HIS A 113 -10.09 15.86 2.13
CA HIS A 113 -10.50 16.21 3.49
C HIS A 113 -9.34 16.15 4.49
N LEU A 114 -8.64 15.02 4.58
CA LEU A 114 -7.58 14.81 5.58
C LEU A 114 -6.37 15.71 5.35
N MET A 115 -5.92 15.87 4.11
CA MET A 115 -4.78 16.74 3.77
C MET A 115 -5.08 18.21 4.07
N SER A 116 -6.32 18.67 3.87
CA SER A 116 -6.72 20.03 4.26
C SER A 116 -6.69 20.24 5.78
N ARG A 117 -7.03 19.19 6.55
CA ARG A 117 -7.11 19.24 8.01
C ARG A 117 -5.75 19.09 8.69
N PHE A 118 -4.83 18.37 8.06
CA PHE A 118 -3.49 18.04 8.57
C PHE A 118 -2.39 18.34 7.53
N PRO A 119 -2.16 19.62 7.17
CA PRO A 119 -1.27 20.00 6.07
C PRO A 119 0.23 19.69 6.29
N GLY A 120 0.62 19.31 7.51
CA GLY A 120 2.00 18.94 7.86
C GLY A 120 2.25 17.44 7.95
N VAL A 121 1.29 16.61 7.54
CA VAL A 121 1.41 15.15 7.51
C VAL A 121 1.77 14.70 6.11
N GLU A 122 2.79 13.86 6.00
CA GLU A 122 3.10 13.11 4.80
C GLU A 122 2.19 11.87 4.72
N TRP A 123 1.58 11.66 3.56
CA TRP A 123 0.60 10.59 3.37
C TRP A 123 1.19 9.47 2.54
N THR A 124 0.98 8.24 2.99
CA THR A 124 1.23 7.03 2.21
C THR A 124 -0.11 6.36 1.91
N LEU A 125 -0.31 5.91 0.68
CA LEU A 125 -1.46 5.08 0.35
C LEU A 125 -1.04 3.62 0.16
N HIS A 126 -1.72 2.72 0.87
CA HIS A 126 -1.52 1.28 0.81
C HIS A 126 -2.77 0.61 0.25
N THR A 127 -2.70 0.14 -0.99
CA THR A 127 -3.86 -0.45 -1.69
C THR A 127 -3.72 -1.95 -1.89
N HIS A 128 -4.83 -2.65 -1.64
CA HIS A 128 -5.02 -4.01 -2.12
C HIS A 128 -5.76 -4.00 -3.45
N ASP A 129 -5.39 -4.94 -4.32
CA ASP A 129 -5.96 -5.05 -5.66
C ASP A 129 -7.09 -6.07 -5.76
N THR A 130 -7.74 -6.38 -4.62
CA THR A 130 -8.85 -7.34 -4.48
C THR A 130 -9.94 -7.18 -5.54
N ARG A 131 -10.20 -5.93 -5.97
CA ARG A 131 -11.24 -5.56 -6.93
C ARG A 131 -10.70 -4.78 -8.12
N ALA A 132 -9.41 -4.94 -8.46
CA ALA A 132 -8.75 -4.28 -9.59
C ALA A 132 -8.78 -2.74 -9.54
N MET A 133 -8.86 -2.17 -8.33
CA MET A 133 -8.94 -0.72 -8.11
C MET A 133 -7.63 -0.12 -7.58
N ALA A 134 -6.59 -0.91 -7.33
CA ALA A 134 -5.44 -0.42 -6.60
C ALA A 134 -4.65 0.66 -7.35
N ILE A 135 -4.33 0.45 -8.64
CA ILE A 135 -3.68 1.47 -9.47
C ILE A 135 -4.60 2.68 -9.70
N PRO A 136 -5.89 2.52 -10.10
CA PRO A 136 -6.82 3.66 -10.19
C PRO A 136 -6.89 4.52 -8.91
N ASN A 137 -6.91 3.87 -7.74
CA ASN A 137 -6.90 4.56 -6.45
C ASN A 137 -5.60 5.32 -6.20
N ILE A 138 -4.45 4.73 -6.57
CA ILE A 138 -3.15 5.41 -6.50
C ILE A 138 -3.13 6.65 -7.40
N LEU A 139 -3.62 6.56 -8.65
CA LEU A 139 -3.67 7.70 -9.55
C LEU A 139 -4.53 8.84 -8.99
N ALA A 140 -5.69 8.54 -8.41
CA ALA A 140 -6.52 9.53 -7.74
C ALA A 140 -5.82 10.17 -6.53
N ALA A 141 -5.05 9.39 -5.76
CA ALA A 141 -4.26 9.93 -4.66
C ALA A 141 -3.11 10.84 -5.15
N MET A 142 -2.49 10.52 -6.28
CA MET A 142 -1.49 11.37 -6.91
C MET A 142 -2.07 12.73 -7.32
N GLU A 143 -3.32 12.76 -7.81
CA GLU A 143 -4.02 14.02 -8.13
C GLU A 143 -4.26 14.88 -6.87
N CYS A 144 -4.36 14.28 -5.68
CA CYS A 144 -4.39 15.00 -4.40
C CYS A 144 -3.00 15.43 -3.90
N GLY A 145 -1.93 15.03 -4.57
CA GLY A 145 -0.55 15.34 -4.18
C GLY A 145 0.15 14.29 -3.32
N VAL A 146 -0.41 13.07 -3.20
CA VAL A 146 0.28 11.95 -2.53
C VAL A 146 1.42 11.45 -3.40
N THR A 147 2.58 11.22 -2.78
CA THR A 147 3.80 10.76 -3.47
C THR A 147 4.38 9.45 -2.91
N HIS A 148 3.80 8.92 -1.83
CA HIS A 148 4.25 7.67 -1.19
C HIS A 148 3.19 6.58 -1.35
N PHE A 149 3.60 5.43 -1.89
CA PHE A 149 2.72 4.31 -2.20
C PHE A 149 3.36 2.99 -1.80
N ASP A 150 2.62 2.19 -1.04
CA ASP A 150 3.03 0.82 -0.75
C ASP A 150 2.64 -0.11 -1.90
N SER A 151 3.51 -1.08 -2.19
CA SER A 151 3.24 -2.15 -3.16
C SER A 151 3.91 -3.44 -2.72
N SER A 152 3.62 -4.54 -3.41
CA SER A 152 4.22 -5.83 -3.14
C SER A 152 4.71 -6.52 -4.40
N ILE A 153 5.90 -7.10 -4.33
CA ILE A 153 6.53 -7.74 -5.49
C ILE A 153 5.68 -8.89 -6.00
N GLY A 154 5.43 -8.91 -7.32
CA GLY A 154 4.52 -9.89 -7.93
C GLY A 154 3.06 -9.76 -7.50
N GLY A 155 2.68 -8.73 -6.74
CA GLY A 155 1.37 -8.60 -6.09
C GLY A 155 1.19 -9.61 -4.95
N LEU A 156 2.29 -9.96 -4.26
CA LEU A 156 2.25 -10.81 -3.08
C LEU A 156 1.35 -10.22 -1.98
N GLY A 157 0.74 -11.10 -1.22
CA GLY A 157 -0.21 -10.77 -0.18
C GLY A 157 -1.49 -11.55 -0.38
N GLY A 158 -2.55 -11.06 0.26
CA GLY A 158 -3.85 -11.70 0.32
C GLY A 158 -4.22 -11.96 1.77
N CYS A 159 -5.46 -11.65 2.12
CA CYS A 159 -5.96 -11.87 3.46
C CYS A 159 -6.32 -13.36 3.61
N PRO A 160 -5.77 -14.09 4.61
CA PRO A 160 -6.15 -15.48 4.85
C PRO A 160 -7.64 -15.63 5.20
N PHE A 161 -8.30 -14.54 5.62
CA PHE A 161 -9.73 -14.49 5.93
C PHE A 161 -10.63 -14.19 4.73
N ALA A 162 -10.08 -13.87 3.55
CA ALA A 162 -10.83 -13.62 2.32
C ALA A 162 -10.33 -14.52 1.18
N PRO A 163 -10.80 -15.78 1.11
CA PRO A 163 -10.46 -16.69 0.02
C PRO A 163 -10.79 -16.07 -1.34
N GLY A 164 -9.79 -15.93 -2.21
CA GLY A 164 -9.94 -15.34 -3.55
C GLY A 164 -9.64 -13.83 -3.64
N ALA A 165 -9.37 -13.15 -2.52
CA ALA A 165 -8.88 -11.78 -2.59
C ALA A 165 -7.44 -11.72 -3.12
N SER A 166 -7.21 -10.94 -4.18
CA SER A 166 -5.85 -10.56 -4.58
C SER A 166 -5.14 -9.82 -3.43
N GLY A 167 -3.82 -9.87 -3.46
CA GLY A 167 -2.97 -9.21 -2.47
C GLY A 167 -2.86 -7.71 -2.69
N ASN A 168 -1.70 -7.17 -2.35
CA ASN A 168 -1.40 -5.76 -2.53
C ASN A 168 -1.29 -5.45 -4.03
N VAL A 169 -1.30 -4.16 -4.38
CA VAL A 169 -0.89 -3.73 -5.72
C VAL A 169 0.48 -4.33 -6.09
N CYS A 170 0.58 -4.82 -7.31
CA CYS A 170 1.80 -5.41 -7.83
C CYS A 170 2.86 -4.34 -8.10
N SER A 171 4.05 -4.46 -7.49
CA SER A 171 5.12 -3.47 -7.62
C SER A 171 5.54 -3.24 -9.07
N GLU A 172 5.78 -4.29 -9.84
CA GLU A 172 6.20 -4.14 -11.23
C GLU A 172 5.10 -3.59 -12.14
N ASP A 173 3.83 -3.89 -11.85
CA ASP A 173 2.69 -3.36 -12.61
C ASP A 173 2.52 -1.87 -12.33
N LEU A 174 2.64 -1.45 -11.06
CA LEU A 174 2.61 -0.05 -10.66
C LEU A 174 3.79 0.73 -11.25
N VAL A 175 5.02 0.24 -11.09
CA VAL A 175 6.23 0.90 -11.62
C VAL A 175 6.14 1.03 -13.14
N HIS A 176 5.70 0.00 -13.84
CA HIS A 176 5.47 0.07 -15.28
C HIS A 176 4.42 1.12 -15.66
N CYS A 177 3.29 1.16 -14.95
CA CYS A 177 2.25 2.17 -15.17
C CYS A 177 2.81 3.59 -15.00
N LEU A 178 3.51 3.85 -13.89
CA LEU A 178 4.12 5.14 -13.59
C LEU A 178 5.17 5.54 -14.64
N HIS A 179 6.07 4.62 -15.02
CA HIS A 179 7.06 4.88 -16.08
C HIS A 179 6.40 5.16 -17.43
N ALA A 180 5.34 4.43 -17.78
CA ALA A 180 4.59 4.64 -19.02
C ALA A 180 3.88 6.01 -19.04
N MET A 181 3.52 6.54 -17.88
CA MET A 181 2.99 7.90 -17.71
C MET A 181 4.10 8.97 -17.64
N GLY A 182 5.37 8.59 -17.68
CA GLY A 182 6.50 9.50 -17.56
C GLY A 182 6.84 9.93 -16.13
N VAL A 183 6.32 9.22 -15.12
CA VAL A 183 6.60 9.49 -13.71
C VAL A 183 7.89 8.80 -13.29
N GLU A 184 8.81 9.58 -12.70
CA GLU A 184 10.06 9.06 -12.16
C GLU A 184 9.84 8.38 -10.81
N THR A 185 10.38 7.18 -10.66
CA THR A 185 10.29 6.40 -9.39
C THR A 185 11.65 6.05 -8.80
N GLY A 186 12.75 6.29 -9.53
CA GLY A 186 14.09 5.82 -9.16
C GLY A 186 14.28 4.29 -9.21
N ILE A 187 13.30 3.52 -9.67
CA ILE A 187 13.33 2.06 -9.70
C ILE A 187 13.68 1.56 -11.11
N ASP A 188 14.61 0.61 -11.21
CA ASP A 188 14.87 -0.13 -12.45
C ASP A 188 13.83 -1.24 -12.64
N LEU A 189 12.91 -1.05 -13.59
CA LEU A 189 11.84 -2.00 -13.87
C LEU A 189 12.35 -3.36 -14.37
N GLY A 190 13.45 -3.39 -15.12
CA GLY A 190 14.04 -4.63 -15.62
C GLY A 190 14.58 -5.49 -14.48
N ARG A 191 15.29 -4.87 -13.54
CA ARG A 191 15.78 -5.53 -12.31
C ARG A 191 14.61 -5.97 -11.43
N LEU A 192 13.59 -5.13 -11.25
CA LEU A 192 12.41 -5.47 -10.45
C LEU A 192 11.68 -6.71 -11.00
N VAL A 193 11.48 -6.80 -12.32
CA VAL A 193 10.88 -7.97 -12.99
C VAL A 193 11.72 -9.23 -12.78
N ALA A 194 13.05 -9.12 -12.83
CA ALA A 194 13.94 -10.25 -12.57
C ALA A 194 13.80 -10.76 -11.12
N VAL A 195 13.70 -9.84 -10.14
CA VAL A 195 13.45 -10.22 -8.74
C VAL A 195 12.06 -10.85 -8.59
N SER A 196 11.03 -10.31 -9.24
CA SER A 196 9.66 -10.85 -9.16
C SER A 196 9.59 -12.30 -9.67
N ARG A 197 10.30 -12.62 -10.78
CA ARG A 197 10.43 -14.00 -11.27
C ARG A 197 11.08 -14.93 -10.25
N ARG A 198 12.18 -14.50 -9.63
CA ARG A 198 12.84 -15.28 -8.58
C ARG A 198 11.95 -15.50 -7.36
N VAL A 199 11.18 -14.49 -6.95
CA VAL A 199 10.23 -14.61 -5.85
C VAL A 199 9.12 -15.60 -6.20
N GLN A 200 8.60 -15.58 -7.43
CA GLN A 200 7.64 -16.56 -7.92
C GLN A 200 8.17 -18.00 -7.81
N GLU A 201 9.43 -18.23 -8.18
CA GLU A 201 10.10 -19.53 -8.05
C GLU A 201 10.21 -19.96 -6.58
N ILE A 202 10.61 -19.06 -5.68
CA ILE A 202 10.75 -19.33 -4.24
C ILE A 202 9.39 -19.67 -3.61
N VAL A 203 8.34 -18.93 -3.95
CA VAL A 203 6.99 -19.15 -3.41
C VAL A 203 6.35 -20.40 -4.02
N GLY A 204 6.84 -20.88 -5.17
CA GLY A 204 6.39 -22.11 -5.80
C GLY A 204 4.99 -22.03 -6.44
N ARG A 205 4.50 -20.82 -6.75
CA ARG A 205 3.22 -20.61 -7.44
C ARG A 205 3.28 -19.37 -8.33
N THR A 206 2.48 -19.35 -9.39
CA THR A 206 2.33 -18.16 -10.25
C THR A 206 1.79 -16.98 -9.46
N LEU A 207 2.45 -15.82 -9.60
CA LEU A 207 2.04 -14.57 -8.95
C LEU A 207 1.11 -13.74 -9.86
N PRO A 208 0.27 -12.85 -9.29
CA PRO A 208 -0.70 -12.09 -10.07
C PRO A 208 -0.08 -11.07 -11.03
N GLY A 209 1.14 -10.58 -10.78
CA GLY A 209 1.80 -9.56 -11.59
C GLY A 209 1.72 -9.78 -13.11
N GLN A 210 1.22 -8.78 -13.83
CA GLN A 210 0.99 -8.86 -15.27
C GLN A 210 2.25 -8.57 -16.07
N ILE A 211 3.10 -7.67 -15.61
CA ILE A 211 4.33 -7.27 -16.33
C ILE A 211 5.35 -8.40 -16.39
N VAL A 212 5.40 -9.28 -15.40
CA VAL A 212 6.23 -10.50 -15.48
C VAL A 212 5.79 -11.42 -16.63
N LYS A 213 4.48 -11.47 -16.92
CA LYS A 213 3.86 -12.34 -17.93
C LYS A 213 3.93 -11.71 -19.32
N ALA A 214 3.44 -10.48 -19.45
CA ALA A 214 3.32 -9.76 -20.71
C ALA A 214 4.66 -9.13 -21.16
N GLY A 215 5.51 -8.73 -20.21
CA GLY A 215 6.66 -7.88 -20.46
C GLY A 215 6.29 -6.39 -20.51
N GLN A 216 7.31 -5.53 -20.63
CA GLN A 216 7.14 -4.08 -20.72
C GLN A 216 6.42 -3.68 -22.01
N VAL A 217 5.89 -2.44 -22.06
CA VAL A 217 5.12 -1.93 -23.22
C VAL A 217 6.01 -1.81 -24.47
N THR A 218 7.32 -1.71 -24.27
CA THR A 218 8.34 -1.66 -25.31
C THR A 218 8.70 -3.02 -25.89
N ARG A 219 8.22 -4.14 -25.30
CA ARG A 219 8.46 -5.49 -25.80
C ARG A 219 7.84 -5.64 -27.19
N ARG A 220 8.67 -6.02 -28.17
CA ARG A 220 8.24 -6.33 -29.54
C ARG A 220 8.26 -7.83 -29.77
N TYR A 221 7.30 -8.31 -30.55
CA TYR A 221 7.25 -9.70 -31.01
C TYR A 221 7.66 -9.75 -32.49
N PRO A 222 8.27 -10.86 -32.95
CA PRO A 222 8.53 -11.04 -34.37
C PRO A 222 7.22 -11.01 -35.16
N LEU A 223 7.28 -10.47 -36.38
CA LEU A 223 6.14 -10.54 -37.30
C LEU A 223 5.88 -12.00 -37.68
N PRO A 224 4.61 -12.42 -37.84
CA PRO A 224 4.29 -13.72 -38.40
C PRO A 224 4.81 -13.87 -39.84
N ASP A 225 5.15 -15.11 -40.20
CA ASP A 225 5.58 -15.45 -41.55
C ASP A 225 4.53 -15.01 -42.59
N GLY A 226 4.99 -14.37 -43.67
CA GLY A 226 4.13 -13.84 -44.73
C GLY A 226 3.53 -12.45 -44.48
N VAL A 227 3.52 -11.94 -43.24
CA VAL A 227 3.12 -10.54 -42.96
C VAL A 227 4.25 -9.58 -43.33
N ALA A 228 5.49 -9.92 -42.96
CA ALA A 228 6.66 -9.08 -43.25
C ALA A 228 6.83 -8.80 -44.76
N ALA A 229 6.52 -9.78 -45.61
CA ALA A 229 6.60 -9.66 -47.07
C ALA A 229 5.51 -8.76 -47.68
N ARG A 230 4.44 -8.46 -46.94
CA ARG A 230 3.32 -7.60 -47.39
C ARG A 230 3.41 -6.18 -46.86
N LEU A 231 4.33 -5.92 -45.94
CA LEU A 231 4.54 -4.57 -45.43
C LEU A 231 5.37 -3.76 -46.44
N PRO A 232 5.01 -2.49 -46.70
CA PRO A 232 5.88 -1.62 -47.46
C PRO A 232 7.23 -1.52 -46.75
N ALA A 233 8.32 -1.50 -47.51
CA ALA A 233 9.64 -1.25 -46.96
C ALA A 233 9.59 0.06 -46.16
N ARG A 234 10.04 0.03 -44.90
CA ARG A 234 10.10 1.23 -44.06
C ARG A 234 11.00 2.24 -44.76
N ALA A 235 10.47 3.44 -45.02
CA ALA A 235 11.21 4.59 -45.51
C ALA A 235 12.27 5.03 -44.50
#